data_AF-A0A919X956-F1
#
_entry.id   AF-A0A919X956-F1
#
_cell.length_a   1.000
_cell.length_b   1.000
_cell.length_c   1.000
_cell.angle_alpha   90.00
_cell.angle_beta   90.00
_cell.angle_gamma   90.00
#
_symmetry.space_group_name_H-M   'P 1'
#
loop_
_entity.id
_entity.type
_entity.pdbx_description
1 polymer ?
#
loop_
_entity_poly.entity_id
_entity_poly.type
_entity_poly.pdbx_seq_one_letter_code
_entity_poly.pdbx_strand_id
1 'polypeptide(L)'
;MRHPYEKFIRGELVAIGLAVFFGLIALIQGVFLLIILGLFLVAASLICDGLIALYMQNQIHGVKQLLRSILLILFVTILLILL
;
A
#
# COMPACT_ATOMS: atom_id res chain seq x y z
N MET A 1 13.41 15.29 -19.95
CA MET A 1 14.16 14.11 -19.45
C MET A 1 13.15 12.98 -19.28
N ARG A 2 13.24 11.93 -20.10
CA ARG A 2 12.25 10.82 -20.14
C ARG A 2 12.29 10.09 -18.80
N HIS A 3 11.21 10.15 -18.03
CA HIS A 3 11.06 9.47 -16.74
C HIS A 3 10.56 8.03 -17.01
N PRO A 4 11.41 7.00 -17.01
CA PRO A 4 10.98 5.61 -17.24
C PRO A 4 10.04 5.06 -16.14
N TYR A 5 9.74 5.84 -15.10
CA TYR A 5 9.00 5.44 -13.90
C TYR A 5 7.55 5.95 -13.81
N GLU A 6 7.05 6.67 -14.82
CA GLU A 6 5.64 7.10 -14.86
C GLU A 6 4.64 5.94 -14.68
N LYS A 7 4.99 4.74 -15.16
CA LYS A 7 4.13 3.55 -15.05
C LYS A 7 4.00 3.04 -13.62
N PHE A 8 5.08 3.11 -12.83
CA PHE A 8 5.10 2.61 -11.45
C PHE A 8 4.39 3.60 -10.51
N ILE A 9 4.66 4.89 -10.68
CA ILE A 9 3.94 5.98 -10.00
C ILE A 9 2.44 5.95 -10.33
N ARG A 10 2.07 5.68 -11.59
CA ARG A 10 0.66 5.52 -11.98
C ARG A 10 0.03 4.29 -11.34
N GLY A 11 0.76 3.17 -11.21
CA GLY A 11 0.29 1.98 -10.51
C GLY A 11 0.04 2.23 -9.02
N GLU A 12 0.93 2.97 -8.37
CA GLU A 12 0.80 3.39 -6.98
C GLU A 12 -0.42 4.30 -6.77
N LEU A 13 -0.59 5.32 -7.62
CA LEU A 13 -1.76 6.20 -7.60
C LEU A 13 -3.07 5.44 -7.79
N VAL A 14 -3.08 4.43 -8.67
CA VAL A 14 -4.23 3.56 -8.89
C VAL A 14 -4.50 2.68 -7.66
N ALA A 15 -3.46 2.12 -7.03
CA ALA A 15 -3.58 1.32 -5.82
C ALA A 15 -4.12 2.14 -4.64
N ILE A 16 -3.64 3.37 -4.44
CA ILE A 16 -4.14 4.31 -3.44
C ILE A 16 -5.59 4.69 -3.76
N GLY A 17 -5.91 4.99 -5.02
CA GLY A 17 -7.27 5.31 -5.44
C GLY A 17 -8.25 4.17 -5.17
N LEU A 18 -7.86 2.93 -5.48
CA LEU A 18 -8.64 1.73 -5.18
C LEU A 18 -8.76 1.50 -3.68
N ALA A 19 -7.69 1.67 -2.91
CA ALA A 19 -7.71 1.53 -1.46
C ALA A 19 -8.68 2.51 -0.80
N VAL A 20 -8.72 3.77 -1.25
CA VAL A 20 -9.68 4.77 -0.78
C VAL A 20 -11.11 4.38 -1.15
N PHE A 21 -11.33 3.92 -2.39
CA PHE A 21 -12.65 3.50 -2.86
C PHE A 21 -13.19 2.30 -2.08
N PHE A 22 -12.39 1.24 -1.94
CA PHE A 22 -12.75 0.06 -1.15
C PHE A 22 -12.89 0.39 0.33
N GLY A 23 -12.02 1.24 0.89
CA GLY A 23 -12.11 1.68 2.29
C GLY A 23 -13.39 2.44 2.60
N LEU A 24 -13.83 3.33 1.69
CA LEU A 24 -15.10 4.06 1.82
C LEU A 24 -16.32 3.11 1.78
N ILE A 25 -16.34 2.16 0.85
CA ILE A 25 -17.42 1.16 0.75
C ILE A 25 -17.45 0.29 2.01
N ALA A 26 -16.28 -0.11 2.49
CA ALA A 26 -16.15 -0.94 3.68
C ALA A 26 -16.63 -0.22 4.95
N LEU A 27 -16.37 1.08 5.07
CA LEU A 27 -16.85 1.92 6.17
C LEU A 27 -18.39 2.02 6.17
N ILE A 28 -19.00 2.10 4.98
CA ILE A 28 -20.46 2.23 4.83
C ILE A 28 -21.18 0.88 5.04
N GLN A 29 -20.62 -0.22 4.53
CA GLN A 29 -21.23 -1.56 4.69
C GLN A 29 -20.90 -2.23 6.03
N GLY A 30 -19.90 -1.76 6.77
CA GLY A 30 -19.41 -2.44 7.97
C GLY A 30 -18.77 -3.81 7.69
N VAL A 31 -18.42 -4.08 6.42
CA VAL A 31 -17.85 -5.36 6.00
C VAL A 31 -16.35 -5.32 6.25
N PHE A 32 -15.94 -5.90 7.38
CA PHE A 32 -14.55 -5.96 7.83
C PHE A 32 -13.60 -6.58 6.78
N LEU A 33 -14.07 -7.53 5.98
CA LEU A 33 -13.28 -8.12 4.88
C LEU A 33 -12.84 -7.10 3.82
N LEU A 34 -13.70 -6.12 3.49
CA LEU A 34 -13.35 -5.06 2.52
C LEU A 34 -12.35 -4.05 3.11
N ILE A 35 -12.41 -3.83 4.43
CA ILE A 35 -11.42 -3.01 5.15
C ILE A 35 -10.05 -3.68 5.08
N ILE A 36 -10.00 -4.99 5.35
CA ILE A 36 -8.77 -5.79 5.29
C ILE A 36 -8.19 -5.79 3.86
N LEU A 37 -9.04 -5.96 2.84
CA LEU A 37 -8.62 -5.86 1.45
C LEU A 37 -8.02 -4.49 1.15
N GLY A 38 -8.68 -3.40 1.55
CA GLY A 38 -8.19 -2.04 1.36
C GLY A 38 -6.83 -1.81 2.00
N LEU A 39 -6.62 -2.30 3.23
CA LEU A 39 -5.33 -2.21 3.92
C LEU A 39 -4.23 -3.02 3.23
N PHE A 40 -4.54 -4.19 2.65
CA PHE A 40 -3.59 -4.94 1.81
C PHE A 40 -3.21 -4.17 0.54
N LEU A 41 -4.14 -3.45 -0.09
CA LEU A 41 -3.81 -2.57 -1.22
C LEU A 41 -2.88 -1.43 -0.81
N VAL A 42 -3.08 -0.83 0.38
CA VAL A 42 -2.19 0.21 0.92
C VAL A 42 -0.79 -0.36 1.17
N ALA A 43 -0.69 -1.57 1.75
CA ALA A 43 0.58 -2.25 1.92
C ALA A 43 1.29 -2.47 0.57
N ALA A 44 0.59 -3.02 -0.43
CA ALA A 44 1.15 -3.23 -1.77
C ALA A 44 1.68 -1.93 -2.39
N SER A 45 0.96 -0.81 -2.18
CA SER A 45 1.40 0.53 -2.61
C SER A 45 2.70 0.95 -1.94
N LEU A 46 2.84 0.74 -0.63
CA LEU A 46 4.05 1.06 0.14
C LEU A 46 5.25 0.20 -0.26
N ILE A 47 5.03 -1.07 -0.63
CA ILE A 47 6.09 -1.93 -1.19
C ILE A 47 6.58 -1.35 -2.51
N CYS A 48 5.65 -0.94 -3.38
CA CYS A 48 5.98 -0.35 -4.67
C CYS A 48 6.81 0.92 -4.51
N ASP A 49 6.38 1.84 -3.66
CA ASP A 49 7.11 3.08 -3.37
C ASP A 49 8.50 2.80 -2.75
N GLY A 50 8.58 1.85 -1.81
CA GLY A 50 9.82 1.44 -1.18
C GLY A 50 10.83 0.84 -2.17
N LEU A 51 10.37 0.03 -3.12
CA LEU A 51 11.18 -0.51 -4.21
C LEU A 51 11.68 0.58 -5.16
N ILE A 52 10.82 1.54 -5.53
CA ILE A 52 11.21 2.69 -6.37
C ILE A 52 12.32 3.49 -5.67
N ALA A 53 12.16 3.80 -4.38
CA ALA A 53 13.12 4.60 -3.63
C ALA A 53 14.46 3.89 -3.42
N LEU A 54 14.47 2.56 -3.25
CA LEU A 54 15.69 1.73 -3.23
C LEU A 54 16.44 1.80 -4.57
N TYR A 55 15.70 1.80 -5.69
CA TYR A 55 16.28 1.86 -7.04
C TYR A 55 16.79 3.25 -7.43
N MET A 56 16.23 4.32 -6.86
CA MET A 56 16.70 5.71 -7.01
C MET A 56 17.93 6.06 -6.16
N GLN A 57 18.66 5.08 -5.64
CA GLN A 57 19.77 5.26 -4.67
C GLN A 57 19.37 5.94 -3.36
N ASN A 58 18.08 6.19 -3.12
CA ASN A 58 17.58 6.78 -1.88
C ASN A 58 17.23 5.69 -0.85
N GLN A 59 18.26 4.91 -0.50
CA GLN A 59 18.19 3.71 0.33
C GLN A 59 17.45 3.94 1.66
N ILE A 60 17.65 5.10 2.29
CA ILE A 60 17.02 5.45 3.57
C ILE A 60 15.50 5.58 3.44
N HIS A 61 15.01 6.16 2.34
CA HIS A 61 13.58 6.25 2.07
C HIS A 61 12.99 4.89 1.71
N GLY A 62 13.66 4.14 0.82
CA GLY A 62 13.18 2.82 0.40
C GLY A 62 13.03 1.83 1.54
N VAL A 63 14.03 1.76 2.42
CA VAL A 63 13.98 0.88 3.60
C VAL A 63 12.88 1.33 4.58
N LYS A 64 12.69 2.64 4.80
CA LYS A 64 11.60 3.14 5.67
C LYS A 64 10.22 2.80 5.11
N GLN A 65 10.01 2.95 3.80
CA GLN A 65 8.73 2.63 3.16
C GLN A 65 8.44 1.12 3.22
N LEU A 66 9.45 0.28 2.95
CA LEU A 66 9.33 -1.17 3.08
C LEU A 66 9.01 -1.60 4.51
N LEU A 67 9.69 -1.01 5.50
CA LEU A 67 9.44 -1.31 6.91
C LEU A 67 8.00 -0.93 7.31
N ARG A 68 7.51 0.22 6.83
CA ARG A 68 6.10 0.63 7.00
C ARG A 68 5.14 -0.36 6.38
N SER A 69 5.42 -0.84 5.16
CA SER A 69 4.58 -1.86 4.54
C SER A 69 4.55 -3.15 5.35
N ILE A 70 5.70 -3.61 5.85
CA ILE A 70 5.79 -4.85 6.63
C ILE A 70 4.97 -4.72 7.92
N LEU A 71 5.11 -3.60 8.62
CA LEU A 71 4.30 -3.29 9.81
C LEU A 71 2.80 -3.29 9.49
N LEU A 72 2.41 -2.71 8.36
CA LEU A 72 1.01 -2.65 7.94
C LEU A 72 0.46 -4.04 7.60
N ILE A 73 1.22 -4.87 6.88
CA ILE A 73 0.83 -6.28 6.59
C ILE A 73 0.67 -7.08 7.88
N LEU A 74 1.60 -6.91 8.82
CA LEU A 74 1.59 -7.63 10.09
C LEU A 74 0.36 -7.20 10.93
N PHE A 75 0.09 -5.90 10.99
CA PHE A 75 -1.10 -5.35 11.65
C PHE A 75 -2.40 -5.89 11.04
N VAL A 76 -2.50 -5.89 9.71
CA VAL A 76 -3.69 -6.39 8.98
C VAL A 76 -3.88 -7.89 9.18
N THR A 77 -2.79 -8.66 9.19
CA THR A 77 -2.83 -10.11 9.41
C THR A 77 -3.31 -10.43 10.83
N ILE A 78 -2.84 -9.69 11.84
CA ILE A 78 -3.35 -9.84 13.22
C ILE A 78 -4.83 -9.45 13.29
N LEU A 79 -5.22 -8.34 12.66
CA LEU A 79 -6.61 -7.90 12.61
C LEU A 79 -7.52 -8.96 11.97
N LEU A 80 -7.06 -9.62 10.90
CA LEU A 80 -7.77 -10.70 10.22
C LEU A 80 -7.92 -11.95 11.10
N ILE A 81 -6.90 -12.30 11.88
CA ILE A 81 -6.94 -13.46 12.77
C ILE A 81 -7.82 -13.20 14.00
N LEU A 82 -7.88 -11.96 14.47
CA LEU A 82 -8.65 -11.55 15.65
C LEU A 82 -10.16 -11.44 15.38
N LEU A 83 -10.53 -11.15 14.13
CA LEU A 83 -11.92 -10.97 13.68
C LEU A 83 -12.64 -12.31 13.51
#